data_AF-A0A8J2WT60-F1
#
_entry.id   AF-A0A8J2WT60-F1
#
_cell.length_a   1.000
_cell.length_b   1.000
_cell.length_c   1.000
_cell.angle_alpha   90.00
_cell.angle_beta   90.00
_cell.angle_gamma   90.00
#
_symmetry.space_group_name_H-M   'P 1'
#
loop_
_entity.id
_entity.type
_entity.pdbx_description
1 polymer ?
#
loop_
_entity_poly.entity_id
_entity_poly.type
_entity_poly.pdbx_seq_one_letter_code
_entity_poly.pdbx_strand_id
1 'polypeptide(L)'
;MSSARLSLTLLIVAADALAASPARLVNPLQPGPFPASSDVEIVETFVAMPGAGKLPAEWEQLWRRGAAAHDEFMREFDAAGGAVTDAAWSALESAAESLEELGQYKLDPVRASMLFGKLVEVYASLSRDDGKCLRAAHWCVQQACTQACVDAYAVDEASPRDAFNAAISSAVTYYRRGGDLARAEAARALANKHPAAATKYERVDQTPKVYFPGLTAQRFWPSRDFEVVRKLEAAFADESTRAAMLDDVDSLIRHNALKRLVSPSAPFRPPSKAADAAGEGAWSELPLYDGIEWDAEACALAPTLSRLLQTDEGRALPELGAAPLDSTRPNLCGTPVVATVLRLAPGANILPHCGVTNRRLIMQFALRGSDGVTFTVGDEPRSYGGDGHAIVFDDSFEHHVRHDGAEDRYVLFAILKHPDVEEGLYG
;
A
#
# COMPACT_ATOMS: atom_id res chain seq x y z
N MET A 1 53.83 7.48 -27.39
CA MET A 1 53.40 6.18 -27.94
C MET A 1 52.40 5.60 -26.94
N SER A 2 51.11 5.97 -27.09
CA SER A 2 50.00 5.17 -27.66
C SER A 2 49.42 4.20 -26.61
N SER A 3 48.23 4.43 -26.01
CA SER A 3 46.85 4.40 -26.54
C SER A 3 46.38 3.01 -27.01
N ALA A 4 45.35 2.46 -26.32
CA ALA A 4 44.12 1.78 -26.82
C ALA A 4 43.48 0.99 -25.64
N ARG A 5 42.28 1.30 -25.11
CA ARG A 5 40.88 1.14 -25.59
C ARG A 5 40.40 -0.33 -25.78
N LEU A 6 39.39 -0.66 -24.94
CA LEU A 6 38.16 -1.46 -25.15
C LEU A 6 38.21 -2.87 -25.77
N SER A 7 37.55 -3.82 -25.07
CA SER A 7 36.38 -4.52 -25.63
C SER A 7 35.50 -5.14 -24.54
N LEU A 8 34.31 -4.56 -24.41
CA LEU A 8 33.05 -5.10 -23.90
C LEU A 8 32.47 -6.07 -24.95
N THR A 9 31.51 -6.96 -24.60
CA THR A 9 30.67 -7.89 -25.44
C THR A 9 30.95 -9.37 -25.08
N LEU A 10 30.03 -10.28 -24.75
CA LEU A 10 28.56 -10.32 -24.56
C LEU A 10 28.23 -11.72 -23.99
N LEU A 11 27.15 -11.86 -23.22
CA LEU A 11 26.15 -12.89 -23.49
C LEU A 11 24.82 -12.52 -22.82
N ILE A 12 24.02 -11.83 -23.63
CA ILE A 12 22.56 -11.68 -23.59
C ILE A 12 21.96 -13.01 -24.05
N VAL A 13 20.99 -13.57 -23.31
CA VAL A 13 19.80 -14.36 -23.75
C VAL A 13 18.95 -14.56 -22.46
N ALA A 14 17.66 -14.24 -22.32
CA ALA A 14 16.61 -13.90 -23.27
C ALA A 14 15.65 -12.84 -22.67
N ALA A 15 15.48 -11.75 -23.40
CA ALA A 15 14.19 -11.11 -23.59
C ALA A 15 13.82 -11.41 -25.06
N ASP A 16 12.71 -12.12 -25.29
CA ASP A 16 11.83 -11.99 -26.47
C ASP A 16 10.79 -13.11 -26.47
N ALA A 17 9.61 -12.78 -25.96
CA ALA A 17 8.33 -13.37 -26.39
C ALA A 17 7.20 -12.37 -26.06
N LEU A 18 7.23 -11.18 -26.66
CA LEU A 18 6.07 -10.30 -26.76
C LEU A 18 5.88 -9.92 -28.23
N ALA A 19 5.11 -10.72 -28.94
CA ALA A 19 4.41 -10.29 -30.14
C ALA A 19 2.95 -10.00 -29.74
N ALA A 20 2.47 -8.85 -30.17
CA ALA A 20 1.26 -8.18 -29.71
C ALA A 20 -0.06 -8.94 -29.99
N SER A 21 -0.97 -8.85 -29.01
CA SER A 21 -2.43 -8.79 -29.21
C SER A 21 -3.07 -8.07 -28.01
N PRO A 22 -4.19 -7.34 -28.18
CA PRO A 22 -4.70 -6.40 -27.18
C PRO A 22 -5.41 -7.20 -26.07
N ALA A 23 -4.74 -7.35 -24.92
CA ALA A 23 -5.30 -8.04 -23.77
C ALA A 23 -5.91 -7.01 -22.81
N ARG A 24 -7.19 -7.25 -22.49
CA ARG A 24 -8.04 -6.54 -21.53
C ARG A 24 -7.36 -6.33 -20.17
N LEU A 25 -7.85 -5.34 -19.44
CA LEU A 25 -7.62 -5.13 -18.00
C LEU A 25 -7.68 -6.48 -17.26
N VAL A 26 -6.52 -7.00 -16.88
CA VAL A 26 -6.40 -8.08 -15.91
C VAL A 26 -5.53 -7.53 -14.80
N ASN A 27 -6.15 -7.33 -13.64
CA ASN A 27 -5.50 -7.06 -12.38
C ASN A 27 -4.44 -8.17 -12.14
N PRO A 28 -3.15 -7.85 -11.92
CA PRO A 28 -2.10 -8.85 -11.71
C PRO A 28 -2.27 -9.68 -10.41
N LEU A 29 -3.38 -9.48 -9.68
CA LEU A 29 -3.77 -10.24 -8.49
C LEU A 29 -5.06 -11.08 -8.64
N GLN A 30 -5.58 -11.30 -9.85
CA GLN A 30 -6.63 -12.32 -10.01
C GLN A 30 -6.05 -13.74 -10.09
N PRO A 31 -6.44 -14.68 -9.21
CA PRO A 31 -6.26 -16.08 -9.49
C PRO A 31 -7.16 -16.45 -10.67
N GLY A 32 -6.57 -16.99 -11.74
CA GLY A 32 -7.34 -17.54 -12.86
C GLY A 32 -8.33 -18.62 -12.39
N PRO A 33 -9.33 -18.97 -13.22
CA PRO A 33 -10.34 -19.95 -12.84
C PRO A 33 -9.68 -21.27 -12.47
N PHE A 34 -9.88 -21.71 -11.21
CA PHE A 34 -9.45 -23.03 -10.76
C PHE A 34 -10.17 -24.10 -11.62
N PRO A 35 -9.43 -25.05 -12.22
CA PRO A 35 -10.06 -26.19 -12.87
C PRO A 35 -10.82 -27.00 -11.80
N ALA A 36 -12.03 -27.41 -12.16
CA ALA A 36 -12.86 -28.27 -11.31
C ALA A 36 -12.10 -29.54 -10.93
N SER A 37 -12.28 -29.94 -9.67
CA SER A 37 -11.61 -31.03 -8.97
C SER A 37 -11.47 -32.32 -9.78
N SER A 38 -10.23 -32.72 -10.04
CA SER A 38 -9.65 -34.03 -9.71
C SER A 38 -8.23 -34.07 -10.28
N ASP A 39 -7.25 -34.35 -9.41
CA ASP A 39 -5.82 -34.59 -9.72
C ASP A 39 -4.95 -33.36 -10.06
N VAL A 40 -4.92 -32.37 -9.16
CA VAL A 40 -3.77 -31.46 -9.06
C VAL A 40 -2.85 -31.99 -7.97
N GLU A 41 -1.74 -32.61 -8.35
CA GLU A 41 -0.59 -32.75 -7.46
C GLU A 41 -0.27 -31.35 -6.93
N ILE A 42 -0.35 -31.18 -5.61
CA ILE A 42 0.16 -30.00 -4.92
C ILE A 42 1.64 -29.95 -5.26
N VAL A 43 2.01 -29.11 -6.23
CA VAL A 43 3.39 -28.93 -6.64
C VAL A 43 4.15 -28.42 -5.42
N GLU A 44 5.14 -29.18 -4.95
CA GLU A 44 6.05 -28.86 -3.83
C GLU A 44 6.98 -27.65 -4.14
N THR A 45 6.50 -26.59 -4.80
CA THR A 45 7.33 -25.55 -5.41
C THR A 45 7.86 -24.47 -4.47
N PHE A 46 7.43 -24.42 -3.19
CA PHE A 46 7.97 -23.45 -2.21
C PHE A 46 9.00 -24.04 -1.23
N VAL A 47 9.37 -25.30 -1.45
CA VAL A 47 10.07 -26.12 -0.45
C VAL A 47 11.60 -25.97 -0.52
N ALA A 48 12.15 -25.51 -1.64
CA ALA A 48 13.60 -25.35 -1.84
C ALA A 48 14.00 -23.87 -1.87
N MET A 49 15.17 -23.54 -1.32
CA MET A 49 15.78 -22.21 -1.41
C MET A 49 16.79 -22.22 -2.58
N PRO A 50 16.37 -21.88 -3.81
CA PRO A 50 17.21 -21.98 -5.01
C PRO A 50 18.49 -21.15 -4.87
N GLY A 51 19.60 -21.68 -5.39
CA GLY A 51 20.90 -21.04 -5.35
C GLY A 51 22.01 -21.99 -5.79
N ALA A 52 23.24 -21.49 -5.88
CA ALA A 52 24.38 -22.30 -6.30
C ALA A 52 24.72 -23.35 -5.23
N GLY A 53 24.90 -24.60 -5.65
CA GLY A 53 25.30 -25.71 -4.79
C GLY A 53 24.24 -26.16 -3.77
N LYS A 54 24.53 -27.24 -3.05
CA LYS A 54 23.65 -27.76 -1.99
C LYS A 54 23.82 -26.92 -0.72
N LEU A 55 22.71 -26.46 -0.15
CA LEU A 55 22.72 -25.78 1.14
C LEU A 55 23.08 -26.78 2.27
N PRO A 56 23.82 -26.39 3.32
CA PRO A 56 23.92 -27.20 4.52
C PRO A 56 22.53 -27.60 5.03
N ALA A 57 22.38 -28.87 5.45
CA ALA A 57 21.06 -29.42 5.82
C ALA A 57 20.39 -28.64 6.96
N GLU A 58 21.18 -28.12 7.90
CA GLU A 58 20.70 -27.27 9.00
C GLU A 58 20.11 -25.96 8.50
N TRP A 59 20.76 -25.28 7.55
CA TRP A 59 20.26 -24.03 6.96
C TRP A 59 18.98 -24.28 6.16
N GLU A 60 18.89 -25.44 5.52
CA GLU A 60 17.72 -25.82 4.73
C GLU A 60 16.53 -26.10 5.66
N GLN A 61 16.78 -26.73 6.81
CA GLN A 61 15.79 -26.93 7.86
C GLN A 61 15.31 -25.59 8.46
N LEU A 62 16.22 -24.63 8.69
CA LEU A 62 15.83 -23.29 9.15
C LEU A 62 14.90 -22.59 8.16
N TRP A 63 15.24 -22.58 6.87
CA TRP A 63 14.38 -22.03 5.82
C TRP A 63 13.01 -22.72 5.81
N ARG A 64 12.98 -24.06 5.76
CA ARG A 64 11.74 -24.83 5.68
C ARG A 64 10.85 -24.62 6.90
N ARG A 65 11.41 -24.63 8.11
CA ARG A 65 10.67 -24.34 9.35
C ARG A 65 10.10 -22.93 9.33
N GLY A 66 10.92 -21.95 8.98
CA GLY A 66 10.51 -20.54 8.94
C GLY A 66 9.42 -20.27 7.91
N ALA A 67 9.60 -20.75 6.67
CA ALA A 67 8.62 -20.60 5.61
C ALA A 67 7.30 -21.31 5.94
N ALA A 68 7.36 -22.57 6.41
CA ALA A 68 6.16 -23.31 6.79
C ALA A 68 5.40 -22.66 7.96
N ALA A 69 6.12 -22.12 8.96
CA ALA A 69 5.51 -21.40 10.07
C ALA A 69 4.84 -20.09 9.62
N HIS A 70 5.44 -19.37 8.64
CA HIS A 70 4.80 -18.19 8.05
C HIS A 70 3.55 -18.57 7.24
N ASP A 71 3.59 -19.66 6.47
CA ASP A 71 2.43 -20.15 5.73
C ASP A 71 1.31 -20.61 6.68
N GLU A 72 1.67 -21.23 7.81
CA GLU A 72 0.73 -21.54 8.90
C GLU A 72 0.13 -20.27 9.49
N PHE A 73 0.93 -19.24 9.78
CA PHE A 73 0.41 -17.93 10.18
C PHE A 73 -0.61 -17.39 9.18
N MET A 74 -0.29 -17.39 7.88
CA MET A 74 -1.21 -16.88 6.84
C MET A 74 -2.51 -17.69 6.80
N ARG A 75 -2.44 -19.03 6.87
CA ARG A 75 -3.63 -19.89 6.92
C ARG A 75 -4.49 -19.62 8.15
N GLU A 76 -3.89 -19.53 9.34
CA GLU A 76 -4.61 -19.25 10.58
C GLU A 76 -5.22 -17.85 10.57
N PHE A 77 -4.47 -16.85 10.08
CA PHE A 77 -4.94 -15.48 9.91
C PHE A 77 -6.14 -15.40 8.96
N ASP A 78 -6.07 -16.08 7.80
CA ASP A 78 -7.16 -16.10 6.84
C ASP A 78 -8.37 -16.92 7.33
N ALA A 79 -8.15 -18.06 8.00
CA ALA A 79 -9.21 -18.87 8.60
C ALA A 79 -9.94 -18.11 9.72
N ALA A 80 -9.22 -17.27 10.46
CA ALA A 80 -9.78 -16.36 11.45
C ALA A 80 -10.38 -15.07 10.82
N GLY A 81 -10.36 -14.97 9.49
CA GLY A 81 -10.86 -13.82 8.74
C GLY A 81 -10.15 -12.53 9.13
N GLY A 82 -8.82 -12.55 9.18
CA GLY A 82 -7.97 -11.41 9.47
C GLY A 82 -7.78 -11.07 10.95
N ALA A 83 -8.24 -11.93 11.87
CA ALA A 83 -7.91 -11.81 13.29
C ALA A 83 -6.63 -12.60 13.61
N VAL A 84 -5.73 -12.04 14.42
CA VAL A 84 -4.52 -12.75 14.84
C VAL A 84 -4.80 -13.50 16.14
N THR A 85 -4.98 -14.82 16.04
CA THR A 85 -5.17 -15.72 17.18
C THR A 85 -3.84 -16.01 17.89
N ASP A 86 -3.89 -16.59 19.09
CA ASP A 86 -2.67 -17.04 19.80
C ASP A 86 -1.86 -18.05 18.95
N ALA A 87 -2.54 -18.91 18.20
CA ALA A 87 -1.90 -19.85 17.28
C ALA A 87 -1.20 -19.12 16.11
N ALA A 88 -1.88 -18.15 15.50
CA ALA A 88 -1.29 -17.32 14.45
C ALA A 88 -0.06 -16.55 14.97
N TRP A 89 -0.12 -16.01 16.20
CA TRP A 89 1.03 -15.35 16.84
C TRP A 89 2.19 -16.31 17.05
N SER A 90 1.94 -17.48 17.61
CA SER A 90 2.98 -18.48 17.85
C SER A 90 3.66 -18.92 16.55
N ALA A 91 2.89 -19.11 15.48
CA ALA A 91 3.42 -19.47 14.17
C ALA A 91 4.30 -18.35 13.59
N LEU A 92 3.85 -17.09 13.70
CA LEU A 92 4.60 -15.94 13.21
C LEU A 92 5.91 -15.69 13.99
N GLU A 93 5.89 -15.89 15.31
CA GLU A 93 7.11 -15.81 16.13
C GLU A 93 8.10 -16.92 15.79
N SER A 94 7.62 -18.16 15.62
CA SER A 94 8.44 -19.29 15.17
C SER A 94 9.04 -19.05 13.78
N ALA A 95 8.30 -18.38 12.89
CA ALA A 95 8.80 -17.98 11.58
C ALA A 95 9.95 -16.98 11.72
N ALA A 96 9.77 -15.94 12.53
CA ALA A 96 10.79 -14.93 12.78
C ALA A 96 12.08 -15.53 13.37
N GLU A 97 11.97 -16.37 14.40
CA GLU A 97 13.12 -17.02 15.04
C GLU A 97 13.93 -17.86 14.06
N SER A 98 13.25 -18.73 13.30
CA SER A 98 13.93 -19.64 12.36
C SER A 98 14.64 -18.88 11.23
N LEU A 99 14.00 -17.83 10.70
CA LEU A 99 14.54 -17.05 9.58
C LEU A 99 15.62 -16.07 10.03
N GLU A 100 15.52 -15.51 11.24
CA GLU A 100 16.58 -14.70 11.83
C GLU A 100 17.84 -15.50 12.08
N GLU A 101 17.70 -16.72 12.62
CA GLU A 101 18.82 -17.64 12.81
C GLU A 101 19.49 -17.96 11.47
N LEU A 102 18.70 -18.21 10.42
CA LEU A 102 19.24 -18.39 9.07
C LEU A 102 19.99 -17.14 8.57
N GLY A 103 19.51 -15.95 8.93
CA GLY A 103 20.11 -14.65 8.57
C GLY A 103 21.48 -14.40 9.20
N GLN A 104 21.88 -15.18 10.21
CA GLN A 104 23.22 -15.11 10.80
C GLN A 104 24.29 -15.75 9.91
N TYR A 105 23.89 -16.54 8.91
CA TYR A 105 24.80 -17.22 7.99
C TYR A 105 25.03 -16.43 6.71
N LYS A 106 26.20 -16.62 6.11
CA LYS A 106 26.55 -16.01 4.82
C LYS A 106 25.89 -16.79 3.68
N LEU A 107 24.78 -16.26 3.18
CA LEU A 107 24.07 -16.77 2.01
C LEU A 107 24.62 -16.17 0.71
N ASP A 108 24.47 -16.89 -0.40
CA ASP A 108 24.68 -16.29 -1.72
C ASP A 108 23.58 -15.25 -2.03
N PRO A 109 23.81 -14.31 -2.98
CA PRO A 109 22.91 -13.17 -3.19
C PRO A 109 21.45 -13.55 -3.48
N VAL A 110 21.20 -14.66 -4.18
CA VAL A 110 19.83 -15.11 -4.51
C VAL A 110 19.11 -15.54 -3.24
N ARG A 111 19.77 -16.39 -2.43
CA ARG A 111 19.22 -16.88 -1.16
C ARG A 111 19.06 -15.77 -0.13
N ALA A 112 20.01 -14.84 -0.06
CA ALA A 112 19.92 -13.66 0.80
C ALA A 112 18.70 -12.80 0.43
N SER A 113 18.44 -12.60 -0.87
CA SER A 113 17.27 -11.86 -1.36
C SER A 113 15.95 -12.56 -1.00
N MET A 114 15.89 -13.89 -1.13
CA MET A 114 14.70 -14.67 -0.74
C MET A 114 14.43 -14.62 0.76
N LEU A 115 15.47 -14.79 1.58
CA LEU A 115 15.37 -14.65 3.03
C LEU A 115 14.90 -13.26 3.41
N PHE A 116 15.49 -12.24 2.79
CA PHE A 116 15.10 -10.84 3.00
C PHE A 116 13.62 -10.63 2.69
N GLY A 117 13.14 -11.05 1.52
CA GLY A 117 11.73 -10.93 1.14
C GLY A 117 10.79 -11.60 2.15
N LYS A 118 11.12 -12.82 2.61
CA LYS A 118 10.31 -13.53 3.59
C LYS A 118 10.32 -12.84 4.97
N LEU A 119 11.48 -12.35 5.42
CA LEU A 119 11.58 -11.60 6.67
C LEU A 119 10.81 -10.27 6.61
N VAL A 120 10.75 -9.59 5.45
CA VAL A 120 9.90 -8.40 5.27
C VAL A 120 8.42 -8.73 5.53
N GLU A 121 7.91 -9.85 4.99
CA GLU A 121 6.52 -10.30 5.20
C GLU A 121 6.26 -10.61 6.69
N VAL A 122 7.17 -11.36 7.32
CA VAL A 122 7.08 -11.71 8.74
C VAL A 122 7.06 -10.45 9.62
N TYR A 123 7.99 -9.54 9.39
CA TYR A 123 8.13 -8.34 10.22
C TYR A 123 7.05 -7.29 9.98
N ALA A 124 6.55 -7.17 8.75
CA ALA A 124 5.37 -6.39 8.46
C ALA A 124 4.16 -6.90 9.26
N SER A 125 3.97 -8.22 9.31
CA SER A 125 2.90 -8.86 10.07
C SER A 125 3.09 -8.73 11.58
N LEU A 126 4.32 -8.94 12.08
CA LEU A 126 4.65 -8.77 13.50
C LEU A 126 4.40 -7.35 13.97
N SER A 127 4.73 -6.37 13.12
CA SER A 127 4.59 -4.97 13.48
C SER A 127 3.16 -4.66 13.91
N ARG A 128 2.15 -5.30 13.31
CA ARG A 128 0.73 -5.00 13.55
C ARG A 128 0.40 -5.01 15.04
N ASP A 129 1.02 -5.86 15.85
CA ASP A 129 0.86 -5.84 17.30
C ASP A 129 1.72 -4.76 17.96
N ASP A 130 1.09 -3.93 18.79
CA ASP A 130 1.77 -2.84 19.51
C ASP A 130 2.91 -3.36 20.39
N GLY A 131 2.75 -4.55 20.99
CA GLY A 131 3.78 -5.20 21.82
C GLY A 131 5.01 -5.69 21.04
N LYS A 132 4.86 -5.95 19.73
CA LYS A 132 5.93 -6.44 18.85
C LYS A 132 6.46 -5.36 17.89
N CYS A 133 5.77 -4.23 17.82
CA CYS A 133 6.08 -3.11 16.93
C CYS A 133 7.52 -2.60 17.10
N LEU A 134 8.02 -2.47 18.33
CA LEU A 134 9.41 -2.05 18.57
C LEU A 134 10.43 -3.06 18.03
N ARG A 135 10.20 -4.38 18.20
CA ARG A 135 11.08 -5.43 17.63
C ARG A 135 11.14 -5.29 16.11
N ALA A 136 10.00 -5.07 15.47
CA ALA A 136 9.93 -4.83 14.03
C ALA A 136 10.67 -3.56 13.61
N ALA A 137 10.53 -2.47 14.37
CA ALA A 137 11.25 -1.23 14.13
C ALA A 137 12.78 -1.43 14.16
N HIS A 138 13.27 -2.14 15.18
CA HIS A 138 14.70 -2.49 15.32
C HIS A 138 15.21 -3.29 14.12
N TRP A 139 14.47 -4.32 13.71
CA TRP A 139 14.83 -5.12 12.54
C TRP A 139 14.87 -4.27 11.27
N CYS A 140 13.87 -3.41 11.04
CA CYS A 140 13.84 -2.52 9.88
C CYS A 140 15.07 -1.58 9.83
N VAL A 141 15.53 -1.04 10.96
CA VAL A 141 16.77 -0.25 11.01
C VAL A 141 17.99 -1.09 10.66
N GLN A 142 18.11 -2.30 11.20
CA GLN A 142 19.22 -3.20 10.88
C GLN A 142 19.26 -3.51 9.38
N GLN A 143 18.10 -3.76 8.78
CA GLN A 143 17.99 -3.97 7.33
C GLN A 143 18.42 -2.75 6.52
N ALA A 144 17.94 -1.56 6.89
CA ALA A 144 18.32 -0.32 6.21
C ALA A 144 19.84 -0.06 6.25
N CYS A 145 20.56 -0.60 7.24
CA CYS A 145 22.01 -0.52 7.35
C CYS A 145 22.78 -1.60 6.56
N THR A 146 22.12 -2.60 5.99
CA THR A 146 22.77 -3.62 5.16
C THR A 146 23.22 -3.03 3.82
N GLN A 147 24.35 -3.51 3.29
CA GLN A 147 24.84 -3.05 1.98
C GLN A 147 23.81 -3.29 0.87
N ALA A 148 23.09 -4.42 0.92
CA ALA A 148 22.04 -4.74 -0.05
C ALA A 148 20.91 -3.70 -0.08
N CYS A 149 20.47 -3.20 1.09
CA CYS A 149 19.48 -2.13 1.15
C CYS A 149 20.09 -0.78 0.78
N VAL A 150 21.27 -0.43 1.30
CA VAL A 150 21.97 0.82 0.97
C VAL A 150 22.20 0.99 -0.55
N ASP A 151 22.39 -0.11 -1.30
CA ASP A 151 22.53 -0.06 -2.76
C ASP A 151 21.18 -0.16 -3.52
N ALA A 152 20.07 -0.37 -2.81
CA ALA A 152 18.71 -0.52 -3.32
C ALA A 152 17.80 0.56 -2.72
N TYR A 153 17.95 1.78 -3.23
CA TYR A 153 17.22 2.96 -2.78
C TYR A 153 16.47 3.65 -3.93
N ALA A 154 15.43 4.38 -3.56
CA ALA A 154 14.65 5.20 -4.48
C ALA A 154 15.12 6.66 -4.46
N VAL A 155 15.25 7.26 -5.63
CA VAL A 155 15.51 8.70 -5.84
C VAL A 155 14.25 9.46 -6.26
N ASP A 156 13.24 8.74 -6.72
CA ASP A 156 11.91 9.20 -7.16
C ASP A 156 10.94 7.99 -7.19
N GLU A 157 9.69 8.19 -7.59
CA GLU A 157 8.68 7.12 -7.69
C GLU A 157 8.86 6.22 -8.93
N ALA A 158 9.74 6.57 -9.88
CA ALA A 158 10.09 5.69 -11.01
C ALA A 158 11.16 4.65 -10.62
N SER A 159 11.80 4.83 -9.46
CA SER A 159 12.89 3.99 -9.02
C SER A 159 12.44 2.53 -8.84
N PRO A 160 13.09 1.55 -9.49
CA PRO A 160 12.65 0.15 -9.46
C PRO A 160 13.01 -0.58 -8.15
N ARG A 161 13.72 0.10 -7.24
CA ARG A 161 14.21 -0.44 -5.97
C ARG A 161 14.02 0.62 -4.90
N ASP A 162 13.42 0.25 -3.78
CA ASP A 162 13.12 1.15 -2.66
C ASP A 162 13.43 0.53 -1.29
N ALA A 163 14.20 -0.57 -1.23
CA ALA A 163 14.41 -1.35 -0.01
C ALA A 163 14.93 -0.52 1.17
N PHE A 164 15.91 0.37 0.95
CA PHE A 164 16.36 1.32 1.97
C PHE A 164 15.23 2.22 2.46
N ASN A 165 14.53 2.87 1.52
CA ASN A 165 13.46 3.81 1.78
C ASN A 165 12.30 3.14 2.55
N ALA A 166 11.85 1.98 2.09
CA ALA A 166 10.77 1.22 2.71
C ALA A 166 11.13 0.75 4.12
N ALA A 167 12.36 0.23 4.32
CA ALA A 167 12.81 -0.20 5.63
C ALA A 167 12.89 0.97 6.62
N ILE A 168 13.50 2.10 6.24
CA ILE A 168 13.66 3.22 7.17
C ILE A 168 12.35 3.97 7.44
N SER A 169 11.48 4.12 6.43
CA SER A 169 10.12 4.67 6.60
C SER A 169 9.28 3.83 7.56
N SER A 170 9.31 2.50 7.40
CA SER A 170 8.64 1.57 8.32
C SER A 170 9.22 1.64 9.73
N ALA A 171 10.55 1.70 9.86
CA ALA A 171 11.21 1.82 11.16
C ALA A 171 10.74 3.06 11.94
N VAL A 172 10.69 4.22 11.28
CA VAL A 172 10.22 5.46 11.91
C VAL A 172 8.77 5.31 12.39
N THR A 173 7.87 4.84 11.52
CA THR A 173 6.46 4.62 11.83
C THR A 173 6.28 3.65 13.01
N TYR A 174 7.03 2.54 13.02
CA TYR A 174 6.93 1.53 14.07
C TYR A 174 7.49 2.02 15.42
N TYR A 175 8.60 2.77 15.43
CA TYR A 175 9.07 3.40 16.68
C TYR A 175 8.07 4.40 17.23
N ARG A 176 7.42 5.20 16.36
CA ARG A 176 6.37 6.13 16.77
C ARG A 176 5.17 5.42 17.37
N ARG A 177 4.65 4.38 16.71
CA ARG A 177 3.54 3.58 17.24
C ARG A 177 3.90 2.90 18.55
N GLY A 178 5.13 2.39 18.68
CA GLY A 178 5.65 1.81 19.91
C GLY A 178 6.01 2.83 21.01
N GLY A 179 5.81 4.14 20.78
CA GLY A 179 6.07 5.20 21.76
C GLY A 179 7.54 5.58 21.95
N ASP A 180 8.46 5.08 21.13
CA ASP A 180 9.90 5.38 21.20
C ASP A 180 10.29 6.49 20.22
N LEU A 181 9.88 7.73 20.54
CA LEU A 181 10.15 8.89 19.68
C LEU A 181 11.65 9.17 19.52
N ALA A 182 12.48 8.83 20.51
CA ALA A 182 13.91 9.03 20.43
C ALA A 182 14.54 8.14 19.34
N ARG A 183 14.14 6.87 19.25
CA ARG A 183 14.59 5.99 18.17
C ARG A 183 13.93 6.31 16.83
N ALA A 184 12.69 6.78 16.82
CA ALA A 184 12.07 7.30 15.60
C ALA A 184 12.88 8.45 14.98
N GLU A 185 13.30 9.43 15.80
CA GLU A 185 14.16 10.53 15.35
C GLU A 185 15.55 10.05 14.92
N ALA A 186 16.13 9.07 15.63
CA ALA A 186 17.40 8.48 15.23
C ALA A 186 17.31 7.76 13.87
N ALA A 187 16.22 7.04 13.61
CA ALA A 187 15.95 6.39 12.32
C ALA A 187 15.73 7.42 11.20
N ARG A 188 14.98 8.50 11.47
CA ARG A 188 14.82 9.61 10.52
C ARG A 188 16.17 10.27 10.20
N ALA A 189 17.00 10.53 11.22
CA ALA A 189 18.34 11.09 11.03
C ALA A 189 19.26 10.14 10.23
N LEU A 190 19.12 8.82 10.42
CA LEU A 190 19.81 7.82 9.60
C LEU A 190 19.35 7.87 8.14
N ALA A 191 18.05 7.99 7.88
CA ALA A 191 17.49 8.13 6.54
C ALA A 191 18.18 9.28 5.78
N ASN A 192 18.26 10.46 6.42
CA ASN A 192 18.83 11.68 5.84
C ASN A 192 20.34 11.59 5.53
N LYS A 193 21.08 10.67 6.18
CA LYS A 193 22.51 10.44 5.90
C LYS A 193 22.76 9.71 4.60
N HIS A 194 21.76 9.01 4.05
CA HIS A 194 21.92 8.36 2.75
C HIS A 194 22.20 9.41 1.67
N PRO A 195 23.28 9.30 0.88
CA PRO A 195 23.72 10.39 0.02
C PRO A 195 22.71 10.71 -1.08
N ALA A 196 22.06 9.68 -1.64
CA ALA A 196 21.22 9.80 -2.83
C ALA A 196 19.75 9.46 -2.63
N ALA A 197 19.34 8.85 -1.51
CA ALA A 197 17.97 8.39 -1.36
C ALA A 197 17.03 9.59 -1.15
N ALA A 198 15.85 9.52 -1.75
CA ALA A 198 14.77 10.49 -1.56
C ALA A 198 14.08 10.30 -0.20
N THR A 199 14.86 10.34 0.88
CA THR A 199 14.41 10.15 2.26
C THR A 199 14.74 11.37 3.12
N LYS A 200 14.85 12.55 2.49
CA LYS A 200 15.28 13.83 3.10
C LYS A 200 14.23 14.43 4.04
N TYR A 201 13.72 13.62 4.97
CA TYR A 201 12.61 13.92 5.85
C TYR A 201 12.91 15.13 6.74
N GLU A 202 12.06 16.14 6.66
CA GLU A 202 12.10 17.32 7.52
C GLU A 202 11.43 17.04 8.88
N ARG A 203 10.48 16.10 8.90
CA ARG A 203 9.65 15.78 10.07
C ARG A 203 9.63 14.28 10.35
N VAL A 204 9.47 13.91 11.62
CA VAL A 204 9.38 12.50 12.04
C VAL A 204 7.99 11.90 11.81
N ASP A 205 6.96 12.72 11.68
CA ASP A 205 5.59 12.32 11.38
C ASP A 205 5.26 12.39 9.87
N GLN A 206 6.25 12.62 9.00
CA GLN A 206 6.09 12.68 7.55
C GLN A 206 7.26 11.96 6.87
N THR A 207 7.18 10.64 6.84
CA THR A 207 8.25 9.77 6.33
C THR A 207 7.75 8.84 5.23
N PRO A 208 7.24 9.37 4.11
CA PRO A 208 6.86 8.55 2.96
C PRO A 208 8.10 7.82 2.41
N LYS A 209 7.91 6.82 1.55
CA LYS A 209 9.06 6.15 0.91
C LYS A 209 9.88 7.13 0.07
N VAL A 210 9.23 8.05 -0.63
CA VAL A 210 9.87 9.05 -1.49
C VAL A 210 9.48 10.43 -0.98
N TYR A 211 10.46 11.26 -0.65
CA TYR A 211 10.24 12.58 -0.05
C TYR A 211 11.03 13.66 -0.79
N PHE A 212 10.32 14.72 -1.18
CA PHE A 212 10.88 15.90 -1.83
C PHE A 212 10.75 17.13 -0.93
N PRO A 213 11.87 17.76 -0.52
CA PRO A 213 11.84 18.93 0.35
C PRO A 213 11.33 20.18 -0.39
N GLY A 214 10.87 21.16 0.37
CA GLY A 214 10.45 22.47 -0.16
C GLY A 214 9.00 22.55 -0.67
N LEU A 215 8.24 21.45 -0.61
CA LEU A 215 6.80 21.47 -0.81
C LEU A 215 6.09 21.89 0.48
N THR A 216 4.98 22.61 0.35
CA THR A 216 4.13 22.99 1.48
C THR A 216 3.59 21.75 2.19
N ALA A 217 4.11 21.48 3.39
CA ALA A 217 3.70 20.32 4.18
C ALA A 217 2.56 20.70 5.14
N GLN A 218 1.34 20.29 4.82
CA GLN A 218 0.15 20.47 5.66
C GLN A 218 -0.58 19.14 5.84
N ARG A 219 -0.89 18.78 7.08
CA ARG A 219 -1.59 17.54 7.39
C ARG A 219 -2.96 17.50 6.71
N PHE A 220 -3.76 18.53 6.93
CA PHE A 220 -5.03 18.72 6.26
C PHE A 220 -5.04 20.02 5.47
N TRP A 221 -5.59 19.95 4.26
CA TRP A 221 -5.79 21.09 3.39
C TRP A 221 -7.25 21.56 3.46
N PRO A 222 -7.53 22.86 3.32
CA PRO A 222 -8.90 23.35 3.25
C PRO A 222 -9.59 22.75 2.01
N SER A 223 -10.51 21.80 2.22
CA SER A 223 -11.12 21.02 1.15
C SER A 223 -11.84 21.89 0.11
N ARG A 224 -12.43 23.02 0.55
CA ARG A 224 -13.07 24.02 -0.32
C ARG A 224 -12.16 24.69 -1.35
N ASP A 225 -10.84 24.59 -1.19
CA ASP A 225 -9.89 25.20 -2.13
C ASP A 225 -9.82 24.39 -3.44
N PHE A 226 -10.31 23.15 -3.43
CA PHE A 226 -10.33 22.25 -4.58
C PHE A 226 -11.70 22.30 -5.29
N GLU A 227 -11.69 22.50 -6.61
CA GLU A 227 -12.88 22.51 -7.46
C GLU A 227 -13.63 21.18 -7.42
N VAL A 228 -12.91 20.04 -7.46
CA VAL A 228 -13.54 18.70 -7.41
C VAL A 228 -14.35 18.51 -6.13
N VAL A 229 -13.85 18.99 -4.99
CA VAL A 229 -14.58 18.94 -3.72
C VAL A 229 -15.85 19.78 -3.81
N ARG A 230 -15.75 21.05 -4.23
CA ARG A 230 -16.91 21.93 -4.34
C ARG A 230 -17.97 21.35 -5.28
N LYS A 231 -17.54 20.73 -6.38
CA LYS A 231 -18.41 20.04 -7.34
C LYS A 231 -19.15 18.86 -6.67
N LEU A 232 -18.45 18.01 -5.92
CA LEU A 232 -19.03 16.87 -5.22
C LEU A 232 -20.00 17.30 -4.11
N GLU A 233 -19.61 18.28 -3.28
CA GLU A 233 -20.46 18.80 -2.21
C GLU A 233 -21.72 19.47 -2.77
N ALA A 234 -21.62 20.24 -3.87
CA ALA A 234 -22.78 20.82 -4.54
C ALA A 234 -23.70 19.76 -5.15
N ALA A 235 -23.13 18.72 -5.76
CA ALA A 235 -23.88 17.58 -6.29
C ALA A 235 -24.61 16.83 -5.17
N PHE A 236 -23.99 16.64 -4.01
CA PHE A 236 -24.62 15.93 -2.89
C PHE A 236 -25.64 16.79 -2.11
N ALA A 237 -25.52 18.12 -2.19
CA ALA A 237 -26.53 19.03 -1.68
C ALA A 237 -27.83 18.98 -2.50
N ASP A 238 -27.73 18.73 -3.81
CA ASP A 238 -28.89 18.48 -4.67
C ASP A 238 -29.52 17.10 -4.37
N GLU A 239 -30.82 17.09 -4.09
CA GLU A 239 -31.51 15.87 -3.66
C GLU A 239 -31.51 14.78 -4.73
N SER A 240 -31.69 15.15 -5.99
CA SER A 240 -31.76 14.20 -7.10
C SER A 240 -30.40 13.56 -7.39
N THR A 241 -29.34 14.37 -7.38
CA THR A 241 -27.98 13.92 -7.63
C THR A 241 -27.46 13.13 -6.44
N ARG A 242 -27.75 13.54 -5.20
CA ARG A 242 -27.47 12.74 -4.00
C ARG A 242 -28.11 11.36 -4.06
N ALA A 243 -29.38 11.28 -4.44
CA ALA A 243 -30.07 9.99 -4.58
C ALA A 243 -29.38 9.09 -5.60
N ALA A 244 -28.92 9.65 -6.74
CA ALA A 244 -28.18 8.91 -7.75
C ALA A 244 -26.80 8.44 -7.25
N MET A 245 -26.06 9.29 -6.52
CA MET A 245 -24.79 8.91 -5.89
C MET A 245 -24.96 7.78 -4.87
N LEU A 246 -26.06 7.76 -4.14
CA LEU A 246 -26.38 6.70 -3.19
C LEU A 246 -26.86 5.41 -3.86
N ASP A 247 -27.54 5.48 -5.01
CA ASP A 247 -27.90 4.29 -5.80
C ASP A 247 -26.65 3.67 -6.45
N ASP A 248 -25.65 4.45 -6.84
CA ASP A 248 -24.34 3.91 -7.24
C ASP A 248 -23.73 3.06 -6.11
N VAL A 249 -23.74 3.56 -4.86
CA VAL A 249 -23.27 2.79 -3.68
C VAL A 249 -24.09 1.51 -3.50
N ASP A 250 -25.42 1.59 -3.59
CA ASP A 250 -26.30 0.42 -3.49
C ASP A 250 -26.04 -0.58 -4.62
N SER A 251 -25.72 -0.11 -5.83
CA SER A 251 -25.32 -0.94 -6.96
C SER A 251 -24.06 -1.75 -6.66
N LEU A 252 -23.05 -1.13 -6.04
CA LEU A 252 -21.82 -1.82 -5.64
C LEU A 252 -22.11 -2.96 -4.65
N ILE A 253 -22.98 -2.68 -3.67
CA ILE A 253 -23.39 -3.64 -2.65
C ILE A 253 -24.18 -4.79 -3.28
N ARG A 254 -25.19 -4.49 -4.11
CA ARG A 254 -26.03 -5.49 -4.80
C ARG A 254 -25.22 -6.45 -5.66
N HIS A 255 -24.14 -5.97 -6.28
CA HIS A 255 -23.30 -6.77 -7.17
C HIS A 255 -22.05 -7.38 -6.50
N ASN A 256 -21.85 -7.17 -5.19
CA ASN A 256 -20.63 -7.61 -4.47
C ASN A 256 -19.34 -7.17 -5.22
N ALA A 257 -19.33 -5.91 -5.65
CA ALA A 257 -18.31 -5.37 -6.53
C ALA A 257 -17.00 -5.07 -5.80
N LEU A 258 -17.07 -4.77 -4.50
CA LEU A 258 -15.94 -4.37 -3.67
C LEU A 258 -15.00 -5.55 -3.42
N LYS A 259 -13.69 -5.29 -3.49
CA LYS A 259 -12.64 -6.29 -3.27
C LYS A 259 -11.81 -5.92 -2.06
N ARG A 260 -11.44 -6.93 -1.26
CA ARG A 260 -10.64 -6.76 -0.04
C ARG A 260 -9.31 -6.09 -0.36
N LEU A 261 -8.98 -5.05 0.39
CA LEU A 261 -7.66 -4.42 0.36
C LEU A 261 -6.67 -5.24 1.21
N VAL A 262 -5.55 -5.63 0.59
CA VAL A 262 -4.45 -6.31 1.26
C VAL A 262 -3.32 -5.31 1.48
N SER A 263 -3.10 -4.92 2.74
CA SER A 263 -2.10 -3.93 3.12
C SER A 263 -1.43 -4.32 4.45
N PRO A 264 -0.13 -4.02 4.66
CA PRO A 264 0.49 -4.14 5.98
C PRO A 264 -0.26 -3.35 7.06
N SER A 265 -0.86 -2.22 6.68
CA SER A 265 -1.69 -1.36 7.53
C SER A 265 -3.16 -1.78 7.60
N ALA A 266 -3.52 -2.90 6.95
CA ALA A 266 -4.89 -3.38 6.90
C ALA A 266 -5.47 -3.50 8.31
N PRO A 267 -6.77 -3.19 8.46
CA PRO A 267 -7.35 -3.09 9.78
C PRO A 267 -7.31 -4.40 10.54
N PHE A 268 -7.10 -4.28 11.85
CA PHE A 268 -7.52 -5.34 12.75
C PHE A 268 -9.05 -5.47 12.69
N ARG A 269 -9.51 -6.70 12.49
CA ARG A 269 -10.91 -7.02 12.23
C ARG A 269 -11.80 -6.63 13.45
N PRO A 270 -13.08 -6.27 13.25
CA PRO A 270 -13.99 -5.98 14.35
C PRO A 270 -14.47 -7.28 15.04
N PRO A 271 -15.06 -7.19 16.25
CA PRO A 271 -15.51 -8.35 17.02
C PRO A 271 -16.71 -9.11 16.43
N SER A 272 -17.29 -8.70 15.28
CA SER A 272 -18.47 -9.37 14.70
C SER A 272 -18.19 -10.07 13.35
N LYS A 273 -18.64 -11.33 13.25
CA LYS A 273 -18.50 -12.18 12.04
C LYS A 273 -19.32 -11.71 10.84
N ALA A 274 -20.37 -10.91 11.04
CA ALA A 274 -21.33 -10.54 9.99
C ALA A 274 -20.67 -9.70 8.86
N ALA A 275 -19.70 -8.84 9.19
CA ALA A 275 -19.08 -7.93 8.24
C ALA A 275 -18.13 -8.59 7.20
N ASP A 276 -17.63 -9.83 7.44
CA ASP A 276 -16.86 -10.58 6.41
C ASP A 276 -17.63 -11.79 5.86
N ALA A 277 -18.91 -11.97 6.18
CA ALA A 277 -19.66 -13.14 5.69
C ALA A 277 -19.71 -13.21 4.14
N ALA A 278 -19.49 -12.08 3.46
CA ALA A 278 -19.42 -11.97 2.00
C ALA A 278 -17.97 -12.03 1.42
N GLY A 279 -16.95 -12.16 2.26
CA GLY A 279 -15.54 -12.23 1.83
C GLY A 279 -14.88 -10.90 1.46
N GLU A 280 -15.59 -9.78 1.60
CA GLU A 280 -15.08 -8.43 1.30
C GLU A 280 -14.01 -7.95 2.30
N GLY A 281 -13.98 -8.51 3.51
CA GLY A 281 -13.15 -8.02 4.61
C GLY A 281 -13.64 -6.69 5.20
N ALA A 282 -12.94 -6.20 6.23
CA ALA A 282 -13.28 -4.96 6.92
C ALA A 282 -12.87 -3.68 6.15
N TRP A 283 -12.03 -3.80 5.12
CA TRP A 283 -11.60 -2.70 4.26
C TRP A 283 -11.55 -3.20 2.82
N SER A 284 -12.35 -2.60 1.95
CA SER A 284 -12.51 -3.03 0.56
C SER A 284 -12.68 -1.84 -0.38
N GLU A 285 -12.45 -2.08 -1.66
CA GLU A 285 -12.45 -1.05 -2.68
C GLU A 285 -13.03 -1.49 -4.02
N LEU A 286 -13.44 -0.51 -4.83
CA LEU A 286 -13.71 -0.66 -6.26
C LEU A 286 -12.95 0.44 -7.02
N PRO A 287 -11.81 0.11 -7.66
CA PRO A 287 -11.06 1.06 -8.48
C PRO A 287 -11.90 1.52 -9.68
N LEU A 288 -11.94 2.82 -9.92
CA LEU A 288 -12.66 3.44 -11.04
C LEU A 288 -11.70 3.98 -12.11
N TYR A 289 -10.54 4.50 -11.69
CA TYR A 289 -9.58 5.18 -12.56
C TYR A 289 -8.15 4.90 -12.10
N ASP A 290 -7.26 4.52 -13.02
CA ASP A 290 -5.86 4.19 -12.73
C ASP A 290 -4.87 5.35 -12.95
N GLY A 291 -5.37 6.50 -13.41
CA GLY A 291 -4.54 7.65 -13.80
C GLY A 291 -4.30 7.75 -15.31
N ILE A 292 -4.75 6.77 -16.09
CA ILE A 292 -4.69 6.73 -17.56
C ILE A 292 -6.09 6.48 -18.12
N GLU A 293 -6.73 5.41 -17.69
CA GLU A 293 -8.02 4.91 -18.19
C GLU A 293 -9.04 4.69 -17.06
N TRP A 294 -10.31 4.89 -17.42
CA TRP A 294 -11.45 4.56 -16.56
C TRP A 294 -11.84 3.10 -16.78
N ASP A 295 -12.04 2.35 -15.70
CA ASP A 295 -12.53 0.98 -15.80
C ASP A 295 -14.01 0.98 -16.21
N ALA A 296 -14.31 0.49 -17.41
CA ALA A 296 -15.65 0.55 -17.97
C ALA A 296 -16.68 -0.27 -17.18
N GLU A 297 -16.29 -1.41 -16.59
CA GLU A 297 -17.19 -2.28 -15.84
C GLU A 297 -17.48 -1.65 -14.46
N ALA A 298 -16.45 -1.14 -13.79
CA ALA A 298 -16.61 -0.44 -12.52
C ALA A 298 -17.40 0.87 -12.68
N CYS A 299 -17.12 1.66 -13.73
CA CYS A 299 -17.86 2.88 -14.03
C CYS A 299 -19.32 2.61 -14.38
N ALA A 300 -19.64 1.45 -14.98
CA ALA A 300 -21.03 1.06 -15.22
C ALA A 300 -21.79 0.74 -13.92
N LEU A 301 -21.09 0.33 -12.86
CA LEU A 301 -21.67 0.10 -11.54
C LEU A 301 -21.83 1.39 -10.73
N ALA A 302 -20.96 2.38 -10.95
CA ALA A 302 -21.00 3.70 -10.30
C ALA A 302 -20.97 4.86 -11.33
N PRO A 303 -21.99 4.98 -12.20
CA PRO A 303 -21.98 5.93 -13.31
C PRO A 303 -22.02 7.39 -12.85
N THR A 304 -22.75 7.70 -11.79
CA THR A 304 -22.88 9.07 -11.26
C THR A 304 -21.55 9.52 -10.65
N LEU A 305 -20.95 8.69 -9.79
CA LEU A 305 -19.69 8.98 -9.12
C LEU A 305 -18.55 9.14 -10.15
N SER A 306 -18.48 8.24 -11.12
CA SER A 306 -17.47 8.30 -12.19
C SER A 306 -17.63 9.58 -13.01
N ARG A 307 -18.87 9.91 -13.39
CA ARG A 307 -19.16 11.12 -14.18
C ARG A 307 -18.81 12.41 -13.44
N LEU A 308 -19.01 12.46 -12.12
CA LEU A 308 -18.68 13.64 -11.31
C LEU A 308 -17.17 13.93 -11.29
N LEU A 309 -16.33 12.89 -11.42
CA LEU A 309 -14.87 13.01 -11.54
C LEU A 309 -14.36 13.25 -12.96
N GLN A 310 -15.28 13.42 -13.93
CA GLN A 310 -14.94 13.65 -15.33
C GLN A 310 -15.35 15.04 -15.83
N THR A 311 -14.66 15.51 -16.87
CA THR A 311 -15.09 16.62 -17.75
C THR A 311 -16.24 16.17 -18.65
N ASP A 312 -16.80 17.09 -19.43
CA ASP A 312 -17.90 16.79 -20.38
C ASP A 312 -17.46 15.86 -21.53
N GLU A 313 -16.16 15.84 -21.84
CA GLU A 313 -15.55 14.95 -22.81
C GLU A 313 -15.16 13.57 -22.23
N GLY A 314 -15.49 13.30 -20.96
CA GLY A 314 -15.16 12.03 -20.28
C GLY A 314 -13.70 11.90 -19.84
N ARG A 315 -12.94 13.00 -19.83
CA ARG A 315 -11.56 13.05 -19.30
C ARG A 315 -11.61 13.20 -17.79
N ALA A 316 -10.59 12.75 -17.05
CA ALA A 316 -10.49 13.06 -15.62
C ALA A 316 -10.41 14.58 -15.39
N LEU A 317 -10.98 15.07 -14.28
CA LEU A 317 -10.88 16.49 -13.93
C LEU A 317 -9.42 16.94 -13.75
N PRO A 318 -9.07 18.20 -14.07
CA PRO A 318 -7.69 18.67 -14.03
C PRO A 318 -6.97 18.50 -12.68
N GLU A 319 -7.70 18.58 -11.56
CA GLU A 319 -7.12 18.45 -10.22
C GLU A 319 -6.77 17.00 -9.84
N LEU A 320 -7.32 16.00 -10.53
CA LEU A 320 -7.00 14.60 -10.27
C LEU A 320 -5.59 14.26 -10.73
N GLY A 321 -4.93 13.36 -10.00
CA GLY A 321 -3.67 12.78 -10.40
C GLY A 321 -3.78 12.07 -11.76
N ALA A 322 -2.68 12.07 -12.52
CA ALA A 322 -2.56 11.32 -13.76
C ALA A 322 -1.28 10.49 -13.69
N ALA A 323 -1.36 9.25 -14.14
CA ALA A 323 -0.20 8.39 -14.27
C ALA A 323 0.44 8.62 -15.66
N PRO A 324 1.78 8.60 -15.77
CA PRO A 324 2.45 8.81 -17.03
C PRO A 324 2.21 7.63 -17.98
N LEU A 325 2.00 7.94 -19.27
CA LEU A 325 1.94 6.92 -20.33
C LEU A 325 3.29 6.22 -20.56
N ASP A 326 4.39 6.94 -20.27
CA ASP A 326 5.75 6.43 -20.33
C ASP A 326 6.18 5.98 -18.93
N SER A 327 6.39 4.67 -18.75
CA SER A 327 6.79 4.07 -17.47
C SER A 327 8.18 4.47 -17.00
N THR A 328 8.98 5.17 -17.83
CA THR A 328 10.26 5.76 -17.42
C THR A 328 10.09 7.09 -16.67
N ARG A 329 8.90 7.71 -16.74
CA ARG A 329 8.58 8.91 -15.97
C ARG A 329 8.06 8.53 -14.58
N PRO A 330 8.35 9.33 -13.53
CA PRO A 330 7.80 9.10 -12.20
C PRO A 330 6.26 9.14 -12.21
N ASN A 331 5.63 8.08 -11.71
CA ASN A 331 4.20 8.11 -11.41
C ASN A 331 4.00 8.81 -10.07
N LEU A 332 3.70 10.11 -10.10
CA LEU A 332 3.46 10.91 -8.90
C LEU A 332 2.21 10.50 -8.13
N CYS A 333 1.31 9.73 -8.76
CA CYS A 333 0.24 9.09 -8.03
C CYS A 333 0.79 8.01 -7.09
N GLY A 334 1.94 7.38 -7.35
CA GLY A 334 2.56 6.39 -6.47
C GLY A 334 1.77 5.08 -6.33
N THR A 335 0.69 4.89 -7.09
CA THR A 335 -0.18 3.72 -7.10
C THR A 335 -0.92 3.65 -8.44
N PRO A 336 -1.33 2.45 -8.90
CA PRO A 336 -2.17 2.29 -10.09
C PRO A 336 -3.67 2.53 -9.83
N VAL A 337 -4.04 3.21 -8.74
CA VAL A 337 -5.44 3.55 -8.42
C VAL A 337 -5.52 5.03 -8.02
N VAL A 338 -6.04 5.85 -8.91
CA VAL A 338 -6.21 7.30 -8.71
C VAL A 338 -7.57 7.64 -8.13
N ALA A 339 -8.64 6.95 -8.57
CA ALA A 339 -9.97 7.12 -8.00
C ALA A 339 -10.61 5.75 -7.71
N THR A 340 -11.26 5.64 -6.55
CA THR A 340 -11.84 4.37 -6.07
C THR A 340 -12.96 4.67 -5.06
N VAL A 341 -13.94 3.75 -4.95
CA VAL A 341 -14.90 3.77 -3.84
C VAL A 341 -14.38 2.87 -2.74
N LEU A 342 -14.16 3.41 -1.55
CA LEU A 342 -13.67 2.66 -0.39
C LEU A 342 -14.80 2.38 0.60
N ARG A 343 -14.90 1.13 1.05
CA ARG A 343 -15.73 0.71 2.18
C ARG A 343 -14.85 0.42 3.39
N LEU A 344 -15.27 0.89 4.56
CA LEU A 344 -14.69 0.54 5.84
C LEU A 344 -15.79 0.07 6.80
N ALA A 345 -15.64 -1.11 7.38
CA ALA A 345 -16.64 -1.70 8.26
C ALA A 345 -16.60 -1.13 9.69
N PRO A 346 -17.73 -1.13 10.43
CA PRO A 346 -17.79 -0.80 11.85
C PRO A 346 -16.74 -1.54 12.68
N GLY A 347 -16.07 -0.83 13.58
CA GLY A 347 -15.04 -1.34 14.48
C GLY A 347 -13.66 -1.57 13.82
N ALA A 348 -13.51 -1.30 12.52
CA ALA A 348 -12.21 -1.39 11.85
C ALA A 348 -11.25 -0.29 12.33
N ASN A 349 -9.96 -0.64 12.43
CA ASN A 349 -8.88 0.27 12.77
C ASN A 349 -7.71 0.11 11.79
N ILE A 350 -7.59 1.02 10.81
CA ILE A 350 -6.46 1.07 9.88
C ILE A 350 -5.25 1.60 10.64
N LEU A 351 -4.14 0.86 10.64
CA LEU A 351 -2.97 1.20 11.45
C LEU A 351 -2.21 2.44 10.93
N PRO A 352 -1.45 3.15 11.79
CA PRO A 352 -0.56 4.23 11.38
C PRO A 352 0.39 3.82 10.25
N HIS A 353 0.39 4.61 9.17
CA HIS A 353 1.28 4.44 8.02
C HIS A 353 1.43 5.76 7.25
N CYS A 354 2.45 5.83 6.39
CA CYS A 354 2.61 6.93 5.43
C CYS A 354 2.31 6.42 4.01
N GLY A 355 1.87 7.34 3.16
CA GLY A 355 1.79 7.19 1.73
C GLY A 355 3.15 7.04 1.05
N VAL A 356 3.13 6.90 -0.27
CA VAL A 356 4.35 6.66 -1.05
C VAL A 356 5.18 7.92 -1.24
N THR A 357 4.53 9.08 -1.41
CA THR A 357 5.18 10.35 -1.76
C THR A 357 4.47 11.56 -1.18
N ASN A 358 5.19 12.65 -0.90
CA ASN A 358 4.62 13.96 -0.51
C ASN A 358 4.26 14.84 -1.71
N ARG A 359 4.28 14.28 -2.93
CA ARG A 359 3.94 14.97 -4.18
C ARG A 359 2.52 14.71 -4.64
N ARG A 360 1.63 14.34 -3.73
CA ARG A 360 0.19 14.17 -3.99
C ARG A 360 -0.58 14.52 -2.73
N LEU A 361 -1.86 14.78 -2.91
CA LEU A 361 -2.82 14.87 -1.80
C LEU A 361 -3.90 13.81 -1.99
N ILE A 362 -4.56 13.46 -0.90
CA ILE A 362 -5.70 12.53 -0.91
C ILE A 362 -6.96 13.30 -0.55
N MET A 363 -7.98 13.15 -1.40
CA MET A 363 -9.36 13.53 -1.10
C MET A 363 -10.15 12.29 -0.70
N GLN A 364 -10.94 12.40 0.37
CA GLN A 364 -12.01 11.45 0.67
C GLN A 364 -13.32 12.21 0.87
N PHE A 365 -14.28 11.96 0.00
CA PHE A 365 -15.64 12.48 0.07
C PHE A 365 -16.57 11.46 0.70
N ALA A 366 -17.17 11.78 1.84
CA ALA A 366 -18.09 10.90 2.55
C ALA A 366 -19.41 10.73 1.79
N LEU A 367 -19.72 9.49 1.38
CA LEU A 367 -20.96 9.18 0.67
C LEU A 367 -22.05 8.71 1.63
N ARG A 368 -21.70 7.79 2.55
CA ARG A 368 -22.62 7.14 3.49
C ARG A 368 -21.86 6.64 4.72
N GLY A 369 -22.44 6.77 5.91
CA GLY A 369 -21.98 6.08 7.12
C GLY A 369 -20.69 6.66 7.72
N SER A 370 -20.45 7.96 7.56
CA SER A 370 -19.25 8.62 8.09
C SER A 370 -19.27 8.91 9.60
N ASP A 371 -20.42 8.75 10.25
CA ASP A 371 -20.57 8.97 11.69
C ASP A 371 -19.70 8.00 12.51
N GLY A 372 -19.04 8.53 13.53
CA GLY A 372 -18.13 7.76 14.39
C GLY A 372 -16.81 7.36 13.72
N VAL A 373 -16.50 7.90 12.54
CA VAL A 373 -15.21 7.69 11.87
C VAL A 373 -14.27 8.85 12.20
N THR A 374 -13.10 8.53 12.76
CA THR A 374 -12.04 9.49 13.03
C THR A 374 -10.83 9.20 12.15
N PHE A 375 -10.40 10.21 11.41
CA PHE A 375 -9.20 10.21 10.60
C PHE A 375 -8.13 11.03 11.30
N THR A 376 -6.98 10.41 11.61
CA THR A 376 -5.88 11.13 12.27
C THR A 376 -4.72 11.24 11.29
N VAL A 377 -4.23 12.45 11.07
CA VAL A 377 -3.01 12.72 10.29
C VAL A 377 -2.02 13.39 11.22
N GLY A 378 -0.83 12.81 11.39
CA GLY A 378 0.12 13.16 12.45
C GLY A 378 -0.53 13.04 13.83
N ASP A 379 -0.69 14.18 14.50
CA ASP A 379 -1.33 14.34 15.81
C ASP A 379 -2.71 15.03 15.73
N GLU A 380 -3.24 15.24 14.53
CA GLU A 380 -4.50 15.95 14.29
C GLU A 380 -5.64 14.97 13.93
N PRO A 381 -6.58 14.69 14.85
CA PRO A 381 -7.80 13.95 14.54
C PRO A 381 -8.85 14.84 13.86
N ARG A 382 -9.54 14.33 12.84
CA ARG A 382 -10.71 14.95 12.21
C ARG A 382 -11.79 13.92 11.88
N SER A 383 -13.05 14.33 12.00
CA SER A 383 -14.19 13.65 11.38
C SER A 383 -14.54 14.30 10.04
N TYR A 384 -15.34 13.63 9.22
CA TYR A 384 -15.86 14.22 7.97
C TYR A 384 -16.82 15.39 8.22
N GLY A 385 -17.49 15.43 9.38
CA GLY A 385 -18.55 16.39 9.67
C GLY A 385 -19.94 15.95 9.19
N GLY A 386 -20.05 14.72 8.69
CA GLY A 386 -21.26 14.11 8.15
C GLY A 386 -21.08 13.65 6.71
N ASP A 387 -22.07 12.92 6.20
CA ASP A 387 -22.11 12.52 4.80
C ASP A 387 -22.31 13.75 3.90
N GLY A 388 -21.69 13.74 2.72
CA GLY A 388 -21.70 14.87 1.80
C GLY A 388 -20.55 15.86 1.97
N HIS A 389 -19.60 15.59 2.87
CA HIS A 389 -18.42 16.43 3.11
C HIS A 389 -17.12 15.73 2.73
N ALA A 390 -16.15 16.52 2.25
CA ALA A 390 -14.81 16.01 1.95
C ALA A 390 -13.77 16.42 3.00
N ILE A 391 -12.80 15.54 3.21
CA ILE A 391 -11.49 15.88 3.76
C ILE A 391 -10.44 15.79 2.65
N VAL A 392 -9.48 16.72 2.68
CA VAL A 392 -8.26 16.66 1.85
C VAL A 392 -7.07 16.69 2.78
N PHE A 393 -6.14 15.75 2.60
CA PHE A 393 -4.98 15.60 3.47
C PHE A 393 -3.75 15.17 2.68
N ASP A 394 -2.57 15.45 3.23
CA ASP A 394 -1.31 14.94 2.72
C ASP A 394 -1.04 13.58 3.36
N ASP A 395 -1.18 12.51 2.56
CA ASP A 395 -1.02 11.14 3.05
C ASP A 395 0.45 10.75 3.27
N SER A 396 1.42 11.60 2.90
CA SER A 396 2.82 11.39 3.26
C SER A 396 3.10 11.57 4.75
N PHE A 397 2.20 12.26 5.46
CA PHE A 397 2.17 12.23 6.91
C PHE A 397 1.68 10.87 7.40
N GLU A 398 2.20 10.43 8.54
CA GLU A 398 1.69 9.27 9.25
C GLU A 398 0.21 9.47 9.53
N HIS A 399 -0.64 8.55 9.09
CA HIS A 399 -2.08 8.64 9.26
C HIS A 399 -2.72 7.30 9.57
N HIS A 400 -3.87 7.34 10.24
CA HIS A 400 -4.64 6.17 10.61
C HIS A 400 -6.14 6.49 10.68
N VAL A 401 -6.97 5.45 10.67
CA VAL A 401 -8.43 5.59 10.67
C VAL A 401 -9.04 4.66 11.68
N ARG A 402 -9.92 5.20 12.51
CA ARG A 402 -10.72 4.43 13.45
C ARG A 402 -12.20 4.58 13.14
N HIS A 403 -12.90 3.46 13.04
CA HIS A 403 -14.34 3.42 12.79
C HIS A 403 -15.10 2.93 14.03
N ASP A 404 -15.58 3.85 14.86
CA ASP A 404 -16.42 3.53 16.03
C ASP A 404 -17.93 3.66 15.74
N GLY A 405 -18.29 4.02 14.50
CA GLY A 405 -19.67 4.05 14.00
C GLY A 405 -20.34 2.68 13.88
N ALA A 406 -21.64 2.69 13.56
CA ALA A 406 -22.49 1.50 13.54
C ALA A 406 -22.80 0.93 12.13
N GLU A 407 -22.57 1.72 11.08
CA GLU A 407 -22.85 1.37 9.69
C GLU A 407 -21.56 1.34 8.87
N ASP A 408 -21.56 0.63 7.74
CA ASP A 408 -20.43 0.65 6.81
C ASP A 408 -20.22 2.07 6.25
N ARG A 409 -18.99 2.56 6.33
CA ARG A 409 -18.59 3.83 5.74
C ARG A 409 -18.19 3.64 4.28
N TYR A 410 -18.84 4.35 3.38
CA TYR A 410 -18.48 4.48 1.98
C TYR A 410 -17.93 5.88 1.68
N VAL A 411 -16.77 5.96 1.02
CA VAL A 411 -16.18 7.23 0.58
C VAL A 411 -15.74 7.14 -0.87
N LEU A 412 -15.85 8.25 -1.61
CA LEU A 412 -15.17 8.42 -2.88
C LEU A 412 -13.76 8.95 -2.60
N PHE A 413 -12.76 8.14 -2.90
CA PHE A 413 -11.35 8.48 -2.78
C PHE A 413 -10.82 8.98 -4.12
N ALA A 414 -10.04 10.06 -4.11
CA ALA A 414 -9.26 10.48 -5.26
C ALA A 414 -7.88 11.01 -4.86
N ILE A 415 -6.88 10.72 -5.67
CA ILE A 415 -5.57 11.38 -5.62
C ILE A 415 -5.69 12.72 -6.31
N LEU A 416 -5.27 13.79 -5.63
CA LEU A 416 -5.18 15.13 -6.16
C LEU A 416 -3.73 15.52 -6.40
N LYS A 417 -3.51 16.38 -7.40
CA LYS A 417 -2.23 17.03 -7.64
C LYS A 417 -1.89 17.93 -6.46
N HIS A 418 -0.62 17.90 -6.05
CA HIS A 418 -0.12 18.78 -5.00
C HIS A 418 0.06 20.20 -5.58
N PRO A 419 -0.46 21.27 -4.95
CA PRO A 419 -0.45 22.63 -5.52
C PRO A 419 0.93 23.19 -5.86
N ASP A 420 1.96 22.79 -5.12
CA ASP A 420 3.34 23.23 -5.35
C ASP A 420 4.12 22.40 -6.38
N VAL A 421 3.54 21.31 -6.91
CA VAL A 421 4.18 20.47 -7.92
C VAL A 421 3.81 20.99 -9.31
N GLU A 422 4.82 21.21 -10.15
CA GLU A 422 4.58 21.69 -11.52
C GLU A 422 3.66 20.74 -12.30
N GLU A 423 2.64 21.30 -12.93
CA GLU A 423 1.59 20.57 -13.65
C GLU A 423 2.16 19.55 -14.66
N GLY A 424 3.22 19.92 -15.38
CA GLY A 424 3.86 19.06 -16.39
C GLY A 424 4.63 17.85 -15.83
N LEU A 425 4.77 17.75 -14.50
CA LEU A 425 5.34 16.56 -13.86
C LEU A 425 4.30 15.46 -13.66
N TYR A 426 3.00 15.81 -13.58
CA TYR A 426 1.91 14.84 -13.69
C TYR A 426 1.74 14.41 -15.15
N GLY A 427 1.26 13.18 -15.35
CA GLY A 427 1.22 12.43 -16.63
C GLY A 427 1.12 13.27 -17.90
#